data_AF-A0A0B3AIG5-F1
#
_entry.id   AF-A0A0B3AIG5-F1
#
_cell.length_a   1.000
_cell.length_b   1.000
_cell.length_c   1.000
_cell.angle_alpha   90.00
_cell.angle_beta   90.00
_cell.angle_gamma   90.00
#
_symmetry.space_group_name_H-M   'P 1'
#
loop_
_entity.id
_entity.type
_entity.pdbx_description
1 polymer ?
#
loop_
_entity_poly.entity_id
_entity_poly.type
_entity_poly.pdbx_seq_one_letter_code
_entity_poly.pdbx_strand_id
1 'polypeptide(L)'
;MIKGGTIILLAILLLGLLVFIFARNIGKISGISPLGENESPFNEQISPPKENKSSAATSENLRPLFHDGTLIVDKGTYLVNSTKLTLNGNLIVNGTGELVVKDSELIFLQDYNQQYRVVVTEDASLLMENVKLSTGSKWFNFYYDKRAKATLNNVFGDDCCTPWHGSSDNATFLIKNSMIGLTVNQNVNVIAENSSLFFELVLANVSGTYTLPQGFMERYDLEIVNNENAMIKISAKNSEFTDWGATLDKYTDITFRNSKMTIGINAGSDWSRPSPKVQVSGLKNKVYDDYPLEVDTNKLRLINTFVRDWYPQAWNGAQIEISNSDLADIANSGQDSTIIIRNSKASIATAREQVTYKFYDSAIEGDVIAHDDSKIYLYNTKVKGKMFETGNGMIFVNDERI
;
A
#
# COMPACT_ATOMS: atom_id res chain seq x y z
N MET A 1 15.78 -42.62 15.45
CA MET A 1 16.81 -41.98 14.59
C MET A 1 16.31 -42.12 13.16
N ILE A 2 15.93 -41.12 12.38
CA ILE A 2 16.18 -39.67 12.33
C ILE A 2 14.85 -38.97 11.93
N LYS A 3 14.64 -37.76 12.46
CA LYS A 3 13.50 -36.87 12.22
C LYS A 3 13.49 -36.39 10.76
N GLY A 4 12.32 -36.43 10.11
CA GLY A 4 12.09 -35.79 8.82
C GLY A 4 10.68 -35.20 8.80
N GLY A 5 10.56 -33.87 8.88
CA GLY A 5 9.26 -33.22 8.90
C GLY A 5 9.33 -31.72 9.18
N THR A 6 10.09 -30.96 8.37
CA THR A 6 10.02 -29.47 8.39
C THR A 6 10.58 -28.89 7.08
N ILE A 7 9.90 -29.07 5.93
CA ILE A 7 10.28 -28.37 4.68
C ILE A 7 9.08 -27.71 3.96
N ILE A 8 7.83 -28.01 4.31
CA ILE A 8 6.67 -27.54 3.53
C ILE A 8 6.23 -26.10 3.88
N LEU A 9 6.63 -25.53 5.02
CA LEU A 9 6.14 -24.20 5.45
C LEU A 9 6.86 -23.00 4.81
N LEU A 10 8.06 -23.18 4.24
CA LEU A 10 8.84 -22.07 3.67
C LEU A 10 8.40 -21.67 2.25
N ALA A 11 7.69 -22.55 1.53
CA ALA A 11 7.24 -22.28 0.16
C ALA A 11 6.02 -21.34 0.10
N ILE A 12 5.16 -21.33 1.11
CA ILE A 12 3.92 -20.52 1.11
C ILE A 12 4.22 -19.03 1.36
N LEU A 13 5.29 -18.71 2.10
CA LEU A 13 5.73 -17.32 2.33
C LEU A 13 6.44 -16.69 1.13
N LEU A 14 7.06 -17.48 0.25
CA LEU A 14 7.64 -16.98 -1.01
C LEU A 14 6.59 -16.83 -2.13
N LEU A 15 5.45 -17.51 -2.04
CA LEU A 15 4.44 -17.54 -3.10
C LEU A 15 3.57 -16.27 -3.20
N GLY A 16 3.50 -15.46 -2.13
CA GLY A 16 2.89 -14.12 -2.18
C GLY A 16 3.77 -13.06 -2.85
N LEU A 17 5.01 -13.40 -3.20
CA LEU A 17 5.99 -12.50 -3.82
C LEU A 17 6.19 -12.77 -5.33
N LEU A 18 5.60 -13.85 -5.86
CA LEU A 18 5.88 -14.40 -7.20
C LEU A 18 4.69 -14.31 -8.18
N VAL A 19 3.61 -13.63 -7.81
CA VAL A 19 2.43 -13.44 -8.66
C VAL A 19 2.63 -12.22 -9.58
N PHE A 20 3.46 -12.37 -10.61
CA PHE A 20 3.60 -11.40 -11.70
C PHE A 20 3.95 -12.10 -13.03
N ILE A 21 3.11 -13.03 -13.52
CA ILE A 21 3.37 -13.77 -14.78
C ILE A 21 2.06 -14.04 -15.58
N PHE A 22 1.99 -13.37 -16.74
CA PHE A 22 1.32 -13.68 -18.04
C PHE A 22 -0.16 -13.38 -18.31
N ALA A 23 -0.41 -12.50 -19.30
CA ALA A 23 -1.13 -12.84 -20.55
C ALA A 23 -0.89 -11.79 -21.68
N ARG A 24 -0.83 -12.25 -22.94
CA ARG A 24 -0.55 -11.48 -24.17
C ARG A 24 -1.71 -11.60 -25.17
N ASN A 25 -1.96 -10.51 -25.91
CA ASN A 25 -2.47 -10.39 -27.30
C ASN A 25 -3.97 -10.61 -27.65
N ILE A 26 -4.70 -9.50 -27.98
CA ILE A 26 -5.22 -9.09 -29.31
C ILE A 26 -6.36 -8.05 -29.16
N GLY A 27 -6.33 -6.97 -29.97
CA GLY A 27 -7.52 -6.25 -30.46
C GLY A 27 -7.76 -4.81 -29.96
N LYS A 28 -7.37 -3.80 -30.76
CA LYS A 28 -7.68 -2.37 -30.56
C LYS A 28 -9.16 -2.07 -30.79
N ILE A 29 -9.80 -1.34 -29.86
CA ILE A 29 -10.97 -0.49 -30.16
C ILE A 29 -10.83 0.83 -29.38
N SER A 30 -11.00 1.94 -30.10
CA SER A 30 -10.85 3.31 -29.61
C SER A 30 -12.19 3.98 -29.33
N GLY A 31 -12.24 4.82 -28.30
CA GLY A 31 -13.08 6.01 -28.24
C GLY A 31 -13.78 6.20 -26.90
N ILE A 32 -13.60 7.38 -26.28
CA ILE A 32 -14.64 8.25 -25.73
C ILE A 32 -14.00 9.60 -25.34
N SER A 33 -14.73 10.68 -25.64
CA SER A 33 -14.38 12.10 -25.52
C SER A 33 -14.57 12.68 -24.10
N PRO A 34 -13.95 13.83 -23.76
CA PRO A 34 -14.01 14.42 -22.42
C PRO A 34 -15.20 15.38 -22.25
N LEU A 35 -15.70 15.50 -21.03
CA LEU A 35 -16.66 16.54 -20.63
C LEU A 35 -16.18 17.27 -19.37
N GLY A 36 -16.21 18.61 -19.45
CA GLY A 36 -16.64 19.50 -18.37
C GLY A 36 -15.55 20.03 -17.43
N GLU A 37 -14.97 21.16 -17.78
CA GLU A 37 -14.27 22.04 -16.83
C GLU A 37 -15.30 22.72 -15.90
N ASN A 38 -15.03 22.72 -14.60
CA ASN A 38 -15.61 23.69 -13.67
C ASN A 38 -14.61 24.00 -12.55
N GLU A 39 -14.52 25.29 -12.24
CA GLU A 39 -13.51 25.92 -11.41
C GLU A 39 -13.69 25.65 -9.90
N SER A 40 -12.55 25.70 -9.21
CA SER A 40 -12.38 25.55 -7.76
C SER A 40 -12.62 26.86 -7.01
N PRO A 41 -13.03 26.78 -5.73
CA PRO A 41 -12.23 27.47 -4.72
C PRO A 41 -11.95 26.56 -3.51
N PHE A 42 -10.67 26.23 -3.32
CA PHE A 42 -10.16 25.57 -2.11
C PHE A 42 -10.09 26.57 -0.95
N ASN A 43 -11.06 26.52 -0.04
CA ASN A 43 -10.83 26.84 1.37
C ASN A 43 -11.98 26.34 2.25
N GLU A 44 -11.86 25.15 2.84
CA GLU A 44 -12.70 24.78 3.98
C GLU A 44 -11.93 23.82 4.91
N GLN A 45 -11.91 24.16 6.20
CA GLN A 45 -11.43 23.31 7.28
C GLN A 45 -12.30 22.05 7.33
N ILE A 46 -11.73 20.92 6.93
CA ILE A 46 -12.37 19.61 6.99
C ILE A 46 -12.58 19.24 8.45
N SER A 47 -13.84 19.22 8.88
CA SER A 47 -14.25 18.61 10.13
C SER A 47 -14.38 17.10 9.88
N PRO A 48 -13.82 16.21 10.72
CA PRO A 48 -13.98 14.78 10.55
C PRO A 48 -15.47 14.42 10.49
N PRO A 49 -15.85 13.41 9.68
CA PRO A 49 -17.24 12.96 9.61
C PRO A 49 -17.71 12.62 11.02
N LYS A 50 -18.93 13.08 11.35
CA LYS A 50 -19.56 12.78 12.64
C LYS A 50 -19.54 11.27 12.83
N GLU A 51 -18.82 10.79 13.84
CA GLU A 51 -18.92 9.42 14.32
C GLU A 51 -20.41 9.08 14.47
N ASN A 52 -20.94 8.28 13.55
CA ASN A 52 -22.16 7.55 13.82
C ASN A 52 -21.78 6.61 14.95
N LYS A 53 -22.21 6.95 16.18
CA LYS A 53 -22.14 6.10 17.36
C LYS A 53 -23.01 4.86 17.14
N SER A 54 -22.58 3.99 16.24
CA SER A 54 -22.98 2.60 16.17
C SER A 54 -22.53 1.96 17.48
N SER A 55 -23.40 1.16 18.09
CA SER A 55 -23.22 0.52 19.39
C SER A 55 -22.16 -0.59 19.33
N ALA A 56 -20.93 -0.24 18.97
CA ALA A 56 -19.80 -1.13 19.20
C ALA A 56 -19.80 -1.49 20.68
N ALA A 57 -19.75 -2.79 20.98
CA ALA A 57 -19.61 -3.27 22.35
C ALA A 57 -18.43 -2.51 22.98
N THR A 58 -18.67 -1.86 24.12
CA THR A 58 -17.59 -1.19 24.86
C THR A 58 -16.51 -2.23 25.17
N SER A 59 -15.24 -1.87 24.97
CA SER A 59 -14.08 -2.78 25.09
C SER A 59 -14.07 -3.62 26.38
N GLU A 60 -14.72 -3.15 27.45
CA GLU A 60 -14.82 -3.81 28.75
C GLU A 60 -15.60 -5.15 28.73
N ASN A 61 -16.46 -5.38 27.73
CA ASN A 61 -17.29 -6.58 27.65
C ASN A 61 -16.79 -7.64 26.65
N LEU A 62 -15.65 -7.40 26.00
CA LEU A 62 -15.09 -8.34 25.03
C LEU A 62 -14.34 -9.48 25.73
N ARG A 63 -14.56 -10.72 25.27
CA ARG A 63 -13.81 -11.87 25.76
C ARG A 63 -12.35 -11.75 25.30
N PRO A 64 -11.34 -11.77 26.20
CA PRO A 64 -9.95 -11.72 25.78
C PRO A 64 -9.54 -13.04 25.11
N LEU A 65 -8.82 -12.93 24.00
CA LEU A 65 -8.17 -14.06 23.32
C LEU A 65 -6.77 -13.64 22.90
N PHE A 66 -5.76 -14.40 23.30
CA PHE A 66 -4.38 -14.16 22.90
C PHE A 66 -3.92 -15.27 21.95
N HIS A 67 -3.26 -14.88 20.86
CA HIS A 67 -2.64 -15.80 19.91
C HIS A 67 -1.20 -15.37 19.64
N ASP A 68 -0.27 -16.30 19.86
CA ASP A 68 1.15 -16.11 19.58
C ASP A 68 1.54 -16.93 18.36
N GLY A 69 2.30 -16.32 17.45
CA GLY A 69 2.66 -16.91 16.17
C GLY A 69 1.63 -16.69 15.08
N THR A 70 1.75 -17.46 13.99
CA THR A 70 0.92 -17.27 12.80
C THR A 70 -0.43 -17.98 12.93
N LEU A 71 -1.52 -17.21 12.86
CA LEU A 71 -2.88 -17.74 12.78
C LEU A 71 -3.20 -18.07 11.32
N ILE A 72 -3.53 -19.33 11.02
CA ILE A 72 -3.85 -19.81 9.66
C ILE A 72 -5.29 -20.32 9.62
N VAL A 73 -6.04 -19.86 8.62
CA VAL A 73 -7.40 -20.32 8.29
C VAL A 73 -7.39 -20.77 6.83
N ASP A 74 -7.20 -22.07 6.60
CA ASP A 74 -7.04 -22.65 5.26
C ASP A 74 -8.31 -23.32 4.72
N LYS A 75 -9.21 -23.75 5.61
CA LYS A 75 -10.50 -24.37 5.29
C LYS A 75 -11.53 -24.06 6.37
N GLY A 76 -12.78 -24.02 5.95
CA GLY A 76 -13.91 -23.75 6.84
C GLY A 76 -13.91 -22.33 7.38
N THR A 77 -14.76 -22.08 8.36
CA THR A 77 -14.97 -20.75 8.93
C THR A 77 -14.32 -20.66 10.31
N TYR A 78 -13.44 -19.68 10.51
CA TYR A 78 -12.94 -19.28 11.82
C TYR A 78 -13.70 -18.04 12.30
N LEU A 79 -14.47 -18.18 13.37
CA LEU A 79 -15.31 -17.12 13.92
C LEU A 79 -14.66 -16.47 15.14
N VAL A 80 -14.43 -15.16 15.05
CA VAL A 80 -14.06 -14.27 16.17
C VAL A 80 -15.27 -13.38 16.44
N ASN A 81 -15.99 -13.65 17.53
CA ASN A 81 -17.20 -12.89 17.88
C ASN A 81 -17.11 -12.37 19.31
N SER A 82 -17.50 -11.11 19.53
CA SER A 82 -17.48 -10.45 20.85
C SER A 82 -16.15 -10.67 21.59
N THR A 83 -15.04 -10.59 20.86
CA THR A 83 -13.71 -11.00 21.32
C THR A 83 -12.71 -9.86 21.12
N LYS A 84 -11.82 -9.68 22.10
CA LYS A 84 -10.61 -8.85 21.98
C LYS A 84 -9.45 -9.78 21.66
N LEU A 85 -9.20 -9.98 20.36
CA LEU A 85 -8.13 -10.84 19.87
C LEU A 85 -6.83 -10.03 19.80
N THR A 86 -5.87 -10.41 20.63
CA THR A 86 -4.50 -9.90 20.57
C THR A 86 -3.63 -10.92 19.86
N LEU A 87 -3.04 -10.51 18.75
CA LEU A 87 -2.22 -11.34 17.88
C LEU A 87 -0.78 -10.83 17.87
N ASN A 88 0.17 -11.70 18.22
CA ASN A 88 1.61 -11.49 18.02
C ASN A 88 2.10 -12.38 16.87
N GLY A 89 1.87 -11.94 15.63
CA GLY A 89 2.24 -12.71 14.45
C GLY A 89 1.40 -12.37 13.22
N ASN A 90 1.59 -13.16 12.16
CA ASN A 90 0.82 -13.03 10.93
C ASN A 90 -0.58 -13.64 11.06
N LEU A 91 -1.50 -13.16 10.23
CA LEU A 91 -2.80 -13.79 10.02
C LEU A 91 -2.91 -14.18 8.54
N ILE A 92 -3.18 -15.44 8.25
CA ILE A 92 -3.27 -15.95 6.88
C ILE A 92 -4.63 -16.63 6.69
N VAL A 93 -5.39 -16.18 5.70
CA VAL A 93 -6.63 -16.80 5.24
C VAL A 93 -6.41 -17.20 3.78
N ASN A 94 -6.38 -18.50 3.50
CA ASN A 94 -6.01 -19.02 2.18
C ASN A 94 -6.93 -20.16 1.73
N GLY A 95 -6.74 -20.64 0.49
CA GLY A 95 -7.58 -21.69 -0.07
C GLY A 95 -9.03 -21.24 -0.16
N THR A 96 -9.89 -21.95 0.58
CA THR A 96 -11.32 -21.63 0.73
C THR A 96 -11.65 -21.30 2.18
N GLY A 97 -10.66 -20.91 2.97
CA GLY A 97 -10.83 -20.48 4.35
C GLY A 97 -11.64 -19.20 4.44
N GLU A 98 -12.39 -19.06 5.51
CA GLU A 98 -13.19 -17.88 5.79
C GLU A 98 -12.90 -17.39 7.22
N LEU A 99 -12.45 -16.14 7.35
CA LEU A 99 -12.34 -15.47 8.63
C LEU A 99 -13.54 -14.53 8.82
N VAL A 100 -14.35 -14.80 9.83
CA VAL A 100 -15.47 -13.94 10.24
C VAL A 100 -15.15 -13.28 11.57
N VAL A 101 -15.10 -11.95 11.58
CA VAL A 101 -14.85 -11.13 12.76
C VAL A 101 -16.04 -10.22 13.01
N LYS A 102 -16.70 -10.35 14.17
CA LYS A 102 -17.90 -9.60 14.51
C LYS A 102 -17.81 -8.99 15.91
N ASP A 103 -18.23 -7.75 16.04
CA ASP A 103 -18.34 -7.04 17.32
C ASP A 103 -17.07 -7.20 18.18
N SER A 104 -15.91 -7.03 17.55
CA SER A 104 -14.62 -7.46 18.09
C SER A 104 -13.54 -6.41 17.91
N GLU A 105 -12.47 -6.56 18.68
CA GLU A 105 -11.26 -5.75 18.56
C GLU A 105 -10.10 -6.67 18.18
N LEU A 106 -9.35 -6.30 17.13
CA LEU A 106 -8.12 -6.97 16.73
C LEU A 106 -6.93 -6.07 17.07
N ILE A 107 -6.05 -6.57 17.93
CA ILE A 107 -4.81 -5.88 18.32
C ILE A 107 -3.64 -6.66 17.72
N PHE A 108 -2.88 -6.01 16.84
CA PHE A 108 -1.67 -6.55 16.24
C PHE A 108 -0.45 -6.04 17.01
N LEU A 109 0.18 -6.93 17.76
CA LEU A 109 1.42 -6.63 18.48
C LEU A 109 2.60 -6.69 17.50
N GLN A 110 3.36 -5.60 17.43
CA GLN A 110 4.56 -5.48 16.61
C GLN A 110 5.56 -4.53 17.29
N ASP A 111 6.84 -4.80 17.14
CA ASP A 111 7.98 -4.05 17.67
C ASP A 111 8.41 -2.92 16.74
N TYR A 112 8.20 -3.08 15.43
CA TYR A 112 8.52 -2.11 14.38
C TYR A 112 7.50 -2.19 13.23
N ASN A 113 7.52 -1.20 12.33
CA ASN A 113 6.57 -1.10 11.21
C ASN A 113 6.62 -2.33 10.29
N GLN A 114 5.46 -2.85 9.93
CA GLN A 114 5.28 -3.94 8.95
C GLN A 114 6.05 -5.24 9.31
N GLN A 115 6.26 -5.51 10.60
CA GLN A 115 6.83 -6.76 11.10
C GLN A 115 5.97 -7.97 10.71
N TYR A 116 4.65 -7.81 10.83
CA TYR A 116 3.66 -8.82 10.50
C TYR A 116 2.65 -8.26 9.50
N ARG A 117 1.82 -9.16 8.97
CA ARG A 117 0.77 -8.81 8.01
C ARG A 117 -0.43 -9.74 8.12
N VAL A 118 -1.56 -9.26 7.60
CA VAL A 118 -2.71 -10.10 7.25
C VAL A 118 -2.64 -10.42 5.76
N VAL A 119 -2.83 -11.68 5.38
CA VAL A 119 -2.91 -12.12 3.97
C VAL A 119 -4.22 -12.87 3.75
N VAL A 120 -4.98 -12.45 2.74
CA VAL A 120 -6.16 -13.14 2.25
C VAL A 120 -5.92 -13.46 0.77
N THR A 121 -5.87 -14.74 0.41
CA THR A 121 -5.43 -15.17 -0.93
C THR A 121 -6.35 -16.25 -1.50
N GLU A 122 -6.22 -16.50 -2.80
CA GLU A 122 -6.93 -17.56 -3.53
C GLU A 122 -8.44 -17.32 -3.59
N ASP A 123 -9.26 -18.23 -3.08
CA ASP A 123 -10.72 -18.10 -3.02
C ASP A 123 -11.21 -17.74 -1.61
N ALA A 124 -10.29 -17.32 -0.74
CA ALA A 124 -10.55 -17.10 0.66
C ALA A 124 -11.32 -15.80 0.93
N SER A 125 -12.03 -15.74 2.06
CA SER A 125 -12.86 -14.59 2.42
C SER A 125 -12.55 -14.04 3.81
N LEU A 126 -12.61 -12.71 3.91
CA LEU A 126 -12.57 -11.97 5.16
C LEU A 126 -13.87 -11.17 5.30
N LEU A 127 -14.60 -11.42 6.38
CA LEU A 127 -15.75 -10.63 6.78
C LEU A 127 -15.48 -9.97 8.12
N MET A 128 -15.55 -8.64 8.15
CA MET A 128 -15.43 -7.83 9.35
C MET A 128 -16.69 -6.97 9.52
N GLU A 129 -17.35 -7.11 10.67
CA GLU A 129 -18.54 -6.34 11.03
C GLU A 129 -18.38 -5.75 12.44
N ASN A 130 -18.47 -4.43 12.57
CA ASN A 130 -18.26 -3.71 13.84
C ASN A 130 -16.91 -4.05 14.47
N VAL A 131 -15.83 -3.83 13.71
CA VAL A 131 -14.48 -4.23 14.10
C VAL A 131 -13.59 -3.02 14.31
N LYS A 132 -12.88 -3.03 15.44
CA LYS A 132 -11.82 -2.09 15.75
C LYS A 132 -10.45 -2.73 15.49
N LEU A 133 -9.57 -2.04 14.79
CA LEU A 133 -8.21 -2.49 14.49
C LEU A 133 -7.21 -1.63 15.26
N SER A 134 -6.24 -2.25 15.92
CA SER A 134 -5.15 -1.55 16.61
C SER A 134 -3.82 -2.16 16.22
N THR A 135 -2.85 -1.31 15.95
CA THR A 135 -1.50 -1.65 15.44
C THR A 135 -0.40 -1.16 16.37
N GLY A 136 -0.76 -0.49 17.47
CA GLY A 136 0.17 0.18 18.36
C GLY A 136 0.86 1.37 17.71
N SER A 137 0.14 2.13 16.87
CA SER A 137 0.64 3.29 16.11
C SER A 137 1.78 2.96 15.14
N LYS A 138 1.81 1.72 14.63
CA LYS A 138 2.81 1.26 13.67
C LYS A 138 2.14 0.83 12.39
N TRP A 139 2.78 1.06 11.26
CA TRP A 139 2.23 0.63 9.98
C TRP A 139 2.05 -0.89 9.94
N PHE A 140 0.86 -1.31 9.52
CA PHE A 140 0.48 -2.71 9.43
C PHE A 140 -0.31 -2.90 8.15
N ASN A 141 -0.05 -4.01 7.44
CA ASN A 141 -0.63 -4.22 6.12
C ASN A 141 -1.58 -5.42 6.10
N PHE A 142 -2.67 -5.24 5.37
CA PHE A 142 -3.57 -6.30 4.92
C PHE A 142 -3.36 -6.48 3.42
N TYR A 143 -3.10 -7.71 2.97
CA TYR A 143 -2.92 -8.02 1.55
C TYR A 143 -4.01 -8.95 1.05
N TYR A 144 -4.56 -8.64 -0.12
CA TYR A 144 -5.62 -9.38 -0.78
C TYR A 144 -5.19 -9.69 -2.21
N ASP A 145 -5.06 -10.96 -2.58
CA ASP A 145 -4.67 -11.33 -3.94
C ASP A 145 -5.58 -12.43 -4.52
N LYS A 146 -5.36 -12.71 -5.80
CA LYS A 146 -6.15 -13.66 -6.60
C LYS A 146 -7.64 -13.33 -6.47
N ARG A 147 -8.50 -14.29 -6.13
CA ARG A 147 -9.95 -14.10 -6.04
C ARG A 147 -10.42 -13.83 -4.61
N ALA A 148 -9.54 -13.29 -3.76
CA ALA A 148 -9.85 -12.96 -2.37
C ALA A 148 -11.04 -12.00 -2.28
N LYS A 149 -11.86 -12.19 -1.24
CA LYS A 149 -13.06 -11.37 -0.99
C LYS A 149 -12.98 -10.73 0.38
N ALA A 150 -13.20 -9.41 0.43
CA ALA A 150 -13.26 -8.67 1.67
C ALA A 150 -14.61 -7.97 1.81
N THR A 151 -15.30 -8.20 2.92
CA THR A 151 -16.49 -7.43 3.33
C THR A 151 -16.18 -6.71 4.63
N LEU A 152 -16.14 -5.39 4.58
CA LEU A 152 -15.79 -4.52 5.69
C LEU A 152 -16.99 -3.62 5.99
N ASN A 153 -17.65 -3.86 7.12
CA ASN A 153 -18.80 -3.07 7.56
C ASN A 153 -18.54 -2.49 8.95
N ASN A 154 -18.52 -1.17 9.07
CA ASN A 154 -18.25 -0.49 10.33
C ASN A 154 -16.87 -0.88 10.91
N VAL A 155 -15.81 -0.76 10.08
CA VAL A 155 -14.42 -1.09 10.40
C VAL A 155 -13.56 0.17 10.48
N PHE A 156 -12.79 0.31 11.56
CA PHE A 156 -11.94 1.49 11.80
C PHE A 156 -10.63 1.13 12.53
N GLY A 157 -9.59 1.91 12.27
CA GLY A 157 -8.40 1.96 13.11
C GLY A 157 -8.65 2.75 14.39
N ASP A 158 -8.11 2.29 15.52
CA ASP A 158 -8.18 2.98 16.82
C ASP A 158 -7.01 3.92 17.08
N ASP A 159 -5.87 3.62 16.48
CA ASP A 159 -4.67 4.44 16.61
C ASP A 159 -4.53 5.38 15.40
N CYS A 160 -3.46 6.18 15.41
CA CYS A 160 -3.17 7.12 14.33
C CYS A 160 -2.96 6.46 12.95
N CYS A 161 -2.94 5.12 12.86
CA CYS A 161 -2.65 4.38 11.65
C CYS A 161 -3.66 3.26 11.44
N THR A 162 -4.78 3.57 10.78
CA THR A 162 -5.61 2.52 10.18
C THR A 162 -4.72 1.61 9.32
N PRO A 163 -4.79 0.28 9.48
CA PRO A 163 -4.00 -0.63 8.66
C PRO A 163 -4.17 -0.34 7.17
N TRP A 164 -3.07 -0.42 6.43
CA TRP A 164 -3.09 -0.19 5.00
C TRP A 164 -3.50 -1.47 4.28
N HIS A 165 -4.48 -1.38 3.38
CA HIS A 165 -4.93 -2.53 2.60
C HIS A 165 -4.25 -2.47 1.22
N GLY A 166 -3.72 -3.59 0.73
CA GLY A 166 -3.16 -3.72 -0.61
C GLY A 166 -3.84 -4.86 -1.37
N SER A 167 -4.16 -4.66 -2.65
CA SER A 167 -4.94 -5.63 -3.42
C SER A 167 -4.45 -5.86 -4.84
N SER A 168 -4.58 -7.09 -5.33
CA SER A 168 -4.28 -7.49 -6.71
C SER A 168 -5.17 -8.64 -7.25
N ASP A 169 -5.02 -8.96 -8.54
CA ASP A 169 -5.32 -10.26 -9.16
C ASP A 169 -6.78 -10.76 -9.11
N ASN A 170 -7.77 -9.87 -9.21
CA ASN A 170 -9.22 -10.15 -9.11
C ASN A 170 -9.81 -10.09 -7.70
N ALA A 171 -9.13 -9.46 -6.74
CA ALA A 171 -9.69 -9.25 -5.41
C ALA A 171 -10.94 -8.36 -5.46
N THR A 172 -11.89 -8.62 -4.57
CA THR A 172 -13.17 -7.87 -4.51
C THR A 172 -13.46 -7.35 -3.11
N PHE A 173 -13.98 -6.12 -3.06
CA PHE A 173 -14.25 -5.40 -1.83
C PHE A 173 -15.69 -4.91 -1.78
N LEU A 174 -16.34 -5.17 -0.64
CA LEU A 174 -17.55 -4.50 -0.21
C LEU A 174 -17.25 -3.71 1.06
N ILE A 175 -17.25 -2.38 0.97
CA ILE A 175 -16.88 -1.48 2.06
C ILE A 175 -18.10 -0.65 2.45
N LYS A 176 -18.49 -0.68 3.72
CA LYS A 176 -19.65 0.04 4.23
C LYS A 176 -19.33 0.70 5.56
N ASN A 177 -19.73 1.95 5.72
CA ASN A 177 -19.61 2.67 6.98
C ASN A 177 -18.20 2.58 7.60
N SER A 178 -17.14 2.54 6.79
CA SER A 178 -15.78 2.22 7.27
C SER A 178 -14.80 3.33 6.90
N MET A 179 -13.65 3.37 7.57
CA MET A 179 -12.51 4.20 7.17
C MET A 179 -11.40 3.31 6.65
N ILE A 180 -11.06 3.40 5.36
CA ILE A 180 -10.14 2.47 4.70
C ILE A 180 -9.14 3.20 3.82
N GLY A 181 -7.86 2.85 3.97
CA GLY A 181 -6.81 3.09 2.98
C GLY A 181 -6.57 1.83 2.15
N LEU A 182 -6.64 1.91 0.82
CA LEU A 182 -6.55 0.75 -0.08
C LEU A 182 -5.72 1.04 -1.33
N THR A 183 -4.61 0.31 -1.52
CA THR A 183 -3.95 0.18 -2.82
C THR A 183 -4.72 -0.80 -3.70
N VAL A 184 -5.10 -0.36 -4.90
CA VAL A 184 -5.78 -1.16 -5.92
C VAL A 184 -4.85 -1.39 -7.11
N ASN A 185 -4.55 -2.65 -7.41
CA ASN A 185 -3.73 -3.06 -8.54
C ASN A 185 -4.50 -4.08 -9.39
N GLN A 186 -4.53 -3.92 -10.70
CA GLN A 186 -5.02 -4.88 -11.72
C GLN A 186 -6.21 -5.79 -11.33
N ASN A 187 -7.34 -5.62 -12.02
CA ASN A 187 -8.55 -6.47 -11.89
C ASN A 187 -9.28 -6.37 -10.56
N VAL A 188 -9.02 -5.36 -9.75
CA VAL A 188 -9.70 -5.17 -8.46
C VAL A 188 -11.02 -4.44 -8.65
N ASN A 189 -12.06 -4.94 -7.96
CA ASN A 189 -13.38 -4.33 -7.92
C ASN A 189 -13.75 -3.89 -6.49
N VAL A 190 -14.10 -2.62 -6.34
CA VAL A 190 -14.46 -2.01 -5.07
C VAL A 190 -15.87 -1.43 -5.15
N ILE A 191 -16.72 -1.81 -4.21
CA ILE A 191 -18.01 -1.18 -3.96
C ILE A 191 -17.98 -0.59 -2.55
N ALA A 192 -18.06 0.74 -2.45
CA ALA A 192 -18.01 1.47 -1.19
C ALA A 192 -19.29 2.29 -0.95
N GLU A 193 -19.80 2.28 0.28
CA GLU A 193 -20.97 3.05 0.68
C GLU A 193 -20.77 3.70 2.05
N ASN A 194 -21.15 4.98 2.20
CA ASN A 194 -21.11 5.71 3.47
C ASN A 194 -19.73 5.67 4.16
N SER A 195 -18.63 5.70 3.41
CA SER A 195 -17.29 5.41 3.92
C SER A 195 -16.33 6.59 3.74
N SER A 196 -15.25 6.59 4.52
CA SER A 196 -14.10 7.50 4.38
C SER A 196 -12.97 6.74 3.70
N LEU A 197 -12.53 7.23 2.54
CA LEU A 197 -11.75 6.44 1.58
C LEU A 197 -10.46 7.16 1.19
N PHE A 198 -9.36 6.43 1.28
CA PHE A 198 -8.09 6.77 0.63
C PHE A 198 -7.73 5.62 -0.32
N PHE A 199 -7.71 5.90 -1.62
CA PHE A 199 -7.26 4.93 -2.62
C PHE A 199 -5.89 5.28 -3.18
N GLU A 200 -5.01 4.28 -3.32
CA GLU A 200 -3.81 4.35 -4.12
C GLU A 200 -3.96 3.46 -5.38
N LEU A 201 -3.75 4.04 -6.56
CA LEU A 201 -3.90 3.33 -7.83
C LEU A 201 -2.53 2.81 -8.30
N VAL A 202 -2.38 1.50 -8.53
CA VAL A 202 -1.20 0.97 -9.24
C VAL A 202 -1.51 0.91 -10.72
N LEU A 203 -0.79 1.71 -11.50
CA LEU A 203 -1.06 1.97 -12.91
C LEU A 203 0.00 1.30 -13.77
N ALA A 204 -0.39 0.39 -14.65
CA ALA A 204 0.50 -0.27 -15.61
C ALA A 204 -0.16 -0.32 -16.99
N ASN A 205 0.60 -0.09 -18.06
CA ASN A 205 0.14 -0.14 -19.45
C ASN A 205 -1.10 0.75 -19.69
N VAL A 206 -1.11 1.95 -19.13
CA VAL A 206 -2.27 2.84 -19.13
C VAL A 206 -1.86 4.25 -19.51
N SER A 207 -2.71 4.91 -20.29
CA SER A 207 -2.52 6.30 -20.67
C SER A 207 -3.82 7.07 -20.50
N GLY A 208 -3.75 8.32 -20.07
CA GLY A 208 -4.95 9.11 -19.85
C GLY A 208 -4.74 10.38 -19.06
N THR A 209 -5.83 11.14 -18.92
CA THR A 209 -5.90 12.29 -18.02
C THR A 209 -6.98 12.04 -16.99
N TYR A 210 -6.64 12.21 -15.71
CA TYR A 210 -7.54 11.93 -14.60
C TYR A 210 -7.66 13.14 -13.68
N THR A 211 -8.89 13.37 -13.25
CA THR A 211 -9.23 14.29 -12.15
C THR A 211 -9.83 13.45 -11.05
N LEU A 212 -9.16 13.39 -9.90
CA LEU A 212 -9.58 12.58 -8.76
C LEU A 212 -10.28 13.48 -7.73
N PRO A 213 -11.52 13.20 -7.32
CA PRO A 213 -12.29 14.07 -6.45
C PRO A 213 -11.73 14.07 -5.02
N GLN A 214 -11.89 15.17 -4.30
CA GLN A 214 -11.58 15.25 -2.87
C GLN A 214 -12.86 15.63 -2.09
N GLY A 215 -13.00 15.08 -0.89
CA GLY A 215 -14.14 15.36 -0.02
C GLY A 215 -15.35 14.48 -0.34
N PHE A 216 -16.53 14.92 0.10
CA PHE A 216 -17.76 14.14 0.01
C PHE A 216 -18.30 14.04 -1.42
N MET A 217 -18.68 12.84 -1.82
CA MET A 217 -19.32 12.52 -3.09
C MET A 217 -20.56 11.66 -2.86
N GLU A 218 -21.71 12.10 -3.38
CA GLU A 218 -22.94 11.29 -3.37
C GLU A 218 -22.78 10.02 -4.22
N ARG A 219 -22.08 10.14 -5.35
CA ARG A 219 -21.74 9.04 -6.23
C ARG A 219 -20.43 9.33 -6.97
N TYR A 220 -19.58 8.32 -7.08
CA TYR A 220 -18.37 8.36 -7.89
C TYR A 220 -18.11 6.96 -8.46
N ASP A 221 -17.88 6.90 -9.77
CA ASP A 221 -17.54 5.66 -10.47
C ASP A 221 -16.23 5.92 -11.23
N LEU A 222 -15.22 5.07 -11.01
CA LEU A 222 -13.94 5.09 -11.72
C LEU A 222 -13.70 3.72 -12.35
N GLU A 223 -13.44 3.73 -13.64
CA GLU A 223 -13.00 2.55 -14.39
C GLU A 223 -11.69 2.90 -15.10
N ILE A 224 -10.63 2.15 -14.79
CA ILE A 224 -9.34 2.26 -15.46
C ILE A 224 -9.07 0.92 -16.14
N VAL A 225 -9.13 0.92 -17.46
CA VAL A 225 -8.81 -0.23 -18.30
C VAL A 225 -7.39 -0.04 -18.82
N ASN A 226 -6.52 -1.00 -18.58
CA ASN A 226 -5.18 -0.99 -19.17
C ASN A 226 -5.19 -1.65 -20.56
N ASN A 227 -4.08 -1.52 -21.29
CA ASN A 227 -3.92 -2.08 -22.63
C ASN A 227 -3.91 -3.63 -22.68
N GLU A 228 -3.96 -4.30 -21.53
CA GLU A 228 -4.03 -5.76 -21.38
C GLU A 228 -5.44 -6.22 -20.98
N ASN A 229 -6.44 -5.33 -21.06
CA ASN A 229 -7.83 -5.54 -20.62
C ASN A 229 -8.00 -5.81 -19.11
N ALA A 230 -6.97 -5.57 -18.30
CA ALA A 230 -7.15 -5.56 -16.86
C ALA A 230 -7.88 -4.28 -16.43
N MET A 231 -8.77 -4.39 -15.45
CA MET A 231 -9.66 -3.29 -15.05
C MET A 231 -9.59 -3.01 -13.56
N ILE A 232 -9.31 -1.77 -13.17
CA ILE A 232 -9.61 -1.28 -11.83
C ILE A 232 -11.00 -0.67 -11.88
N LYS A 233 -11.89 -1.12 -10.99
CA LYS A 233 -13.25 -0.58 -10.86
C LYS A 233 -13.52 -0.14 -9.43
N ILE A 234 -13.89 1.12 -9.26
CA ILE A 234 -14.31 1.69 -7.97
C ILE A 234 -15.69 2.29 -8.18
N SER A 235 -16.67 1.83 -7.40
CA SER A 235 -17.98 2.45 -7.30
C SER A 235 -18.21 2.87 -5.85
N ALA A 236 -18.35 4.17 -5.61
CA ALA A 236 -18.56 4.74 -4.30
C ALA A 236 -19.86 5.52 -4.25
N LYS A 237 -20.59 5.39 -3.14
CA LYS A 237 -21.82 6.13 -2.86
C LYS A 237 -21.76 6.78 -1.48
N ASN A 238 -22.22 8.02 -1.39
CA ASN A 238 -22.29 8.80 -0.14
C ASN A 238 -20.99 8.74 0.68
N SER A 239 -19.84 8.82 0.01
CA SER A 239 -18.54 8.56 0.62
C SER A 239 -17.64 9.78 0.53
N GLU A 240 -16.71 9.91 1.46
CA GLU A 240 -15.71 10.97 1.49
C GLU A 240 -14.37 10.45 1.00
N PHE A 241 -13.78 11.12 0.01
CA PHE A 241 -12.43 10.83 -0.49
C PHE A 241 -11.43 11.72 0.25
N THR A 242 -10.73 11.13 1.21
CA THR A 242 -9.80 11.88 2.08
C THR A 242 -8.45 12.13 1.43
N ASP A 243 -8.00 11.19 0.59
CA ASP A 243 -6.76 11.35 -0.19
C ASP A 243 -6.73 10.38 -1.38
N TRP A 244 -5.77 10.62 -2.27
CA TRP A 244 -5.46 9.73 -3.40
C TRP A 244 -3.97 9.41 -3.44
N GLY A 245 -3.67 8.29 -4.07
CA GLY A 245 -2.32 7.85 -4.37
C GLY A 245 -2.28 7.32 -5.79
N ALA A 246 -1.12 7.40 -6.43
CA ALA A 246 -0.87 6.65 -7.65
C ALA A 246 0.58 6.17 -7.68
N THR A 247 0.77 4.89 -7.95
CA THR A 247 2.06 4.30 -8.30
C THR A 247 2.10 4.04 -9.80
N LEU A 248 2.98 4.73 -10.51
CA LEU A 248 3.24 4.49 -11.92
C LEU A 248 4.18 3.29 -12.02
N ASP A 249 3.64 2.15 -12.44
CA ASP A 249 4.38 0.89 -12.49
C ASP A 249 5.19 0.78 -13.77
N LYS A 250 4.60 0.42 -14.92
CA LYS A 250 5.30 0.35 -16.22
C LYS A 250 4.45 0.86 -17.37
N TYR A 251 5.10 1.43 -18.38
CA TYR A 251 4.47 1.87 -19.63
C TYR A 251 3.25 2.78 -19.40
N THR A 252 3.35 3.69 -18.42
CA THR A 252 2.29 4.66 -18.14
C THR A 252 2.53 5.97 -18.86
N ASP A 253 1.47 6.61 -19.33
CA ASP A 253 1.50 8.00 -19.81
C ASP A 253 0.30 8.75 -19.25
N ILE A 254 0.46 9.30 -18.05
CA ILE A 254 -0.64 9.76 -17.21
C ILE A 254 -0.51 11.24 -16.90
N THR A 255 -1.60 11.97 -17.08
CA THR A 255 -1.75 13.33 -16.56
C THR A 255 -2.73 13.33 -15.39
N PHE A 256 -2.31 13.81 -14.22
CA PHE A 256 -3.24 14.16 -13.15
C PHE A 256 -3.51 15.66 -13.18
N ARG A 257 -4.79 16.03 -13.04
CA ARG A 257 -5.24 17.42 -13.04
C ARG A 257 -6.09 17.72 -11.82
N ASN A 258 -5.91 18.91 -11.23
CA ASN A 258 -6.77 19.43 -10.16
C ASN A 258 -6.98 18.42 -9.01
N SER A 259 -5.92 17.70 -8.66
CA SER A 259 -5.97 16.60 -7.71
C SER A 259 -5.07 16.89 -6.51
N LYS A 260 -5.34 16.19 -5.40
CA LYS A 260 -4.46 16.11 -4.24
C LYS A 260 -4.11 14.64 -4.04
N MET A 261 -2.82 14.32 -4.06
CA MET A 261 -2.40 12.93 -4.03
C MET A 261 -0.97 12.69 -3.54
N THR A 262 -0.65 11.41 -3.41
CA THR A 262 0.68 10.87 -3.13
C THR A 262 1.18 10.16 -4.40
N ILE A 263 2.45 10.30 -4.78
CA ILE A 263 2.97 9.76 -6.05
C ILE A 263 4.12 8.76 -5.82
N GLY A 264 3.88 7.52 -6.23
CA GLY A 264 4.89 6.49 -6.44
C GLY A 264 5.30 6.42 -7.90
N ILE A 265 6.56 6.10 -8.14
CA ILE A 265 7.05 5.84 -9.49
C ILE A 265 8.09 4.73 -9.48
N ASN A 266 7.83 3.69 -10.25
CA ASN A 266 8.68 2.50 -10.31
C ASN A 266 9.69 2.65 -11.44
N ALA A 267 10.93 2.21 -11.21
CA ALA A 267 11.89 1.88 -12.25
C ALA A 267 12.20 0.39 -12.21
N GLY A 268 12.36 -0.24 -13.38
CA GLY A 268 12.67 -1.68 -13.49
C GLY A 268 11.47 -2.61 -13.28
N SER A 269 10.26 -2.06 -13.25
CA SER A 269 8.99 -2.81 -13.29
C SER A 269 8.76 -3.52 -14.65
N ASP A 270 9.42 -3.06 -15.72
CA ASP A 270 9.50 -3.81 -16.97
C ASP A 270 10.60 -4.88 -16.89
N TRP A 271 10.17 -6.10 -16.59
CA TRP A 271 11.03 -7.27 -16.51
C TRP A 271 11.79 -7.62 -17.80
N SER A 272 11.34 -7.12 -18.96
CA SER A 272 12.06 -7.29 -20.22
C SER A 272 13.25 -6.33 -20.38
N ARG A 273 13.36 -5.32 -19.51
CA ARG A 273 14.42 -4.31 -19.48
C ARG A 273 15.07 -4.26 -18.09
N PRO A 274 15.88 -5.26 -17.72
CA PRO A 274 16.49 -5.32 -16.41
C PRO A 274 17.51 -4.19 -16.17
N SER A 275 17.66 -3.84 -14.90
CA SER A 275 18.67 -2.92 -14.40
C SER A 275 18.69 -1.51 -15.02
N PRO A 276 17.53 -0.85 -15.21
CA PRO A 276 17.54 0.54 -15.66
C PRO A 276 18.23 1.43 -14.63
N LYS A 277 18.88 2.49 -15.12
CA LYS A 277 19.48 3.52 -14.28
C LYS A 277 18.75 4.82 -14.51
N VAL A 278 18.16 5.37 -13.46
CA VAL A 278 17.37 6.60 -13.52
C VAL A 278 17.81 7.58 -12.45
N GLN A 279 17.64 8.86 -12.73
CA GLN A 279 17.89 9.94 -11.79
C GLN A 279 16.67 10.82 -11.69
N VAL A 280 16.27 11.15 -10.47
CA VAL A 280 15.17 12.06 -10.18
C VAL A 280 15.59 13.08 -9.13
N SER A 281 15.08 14.29 -9.22
CA SER A 281 15.44 15.34 -8.27
C SER A 281 14.32 16.35 -8.09
N GLY A 282 14.35 17.05 -6.94
CA GLY A 282 13.42 18.15 -6.68
C GLY A 282 11.97 17.72 -6.47
N LEU A 283 11.74 16.46 -6.09
CA LEU A 283 10.41 15.94 -5.77
C LEU A 283 9.98 16.53 -4.41
N LYS A 284 9.23 17.63 -4.43
CA LYS A 284 8.82 18.39 -3.25
C LYS A 284 7.35 18.22 -2.92
N ASN A 285 7.01 18.38 -1.64
CA ASN A 285 5.63 18.53 -1.18
C ASN A 285 5.15 19.95 -1.52
N LYS A 286 4.36 20.08 -2.59
CA LYS A 286 3.83 21.35 -3.10
C LYS A 286 2.76 21.12 -4.17
N VAL A 287 2.13 22.22 -4.58
CA VAL A 287 1.35 22.29 -5.82
C VAL A 287 2.31 22.37 -7.01
N TYR A 288 2.01 21.59 -8.05
CA TYR A 288 2.67 21.61 -9.35
C TYR A 288 1.70 22.18 -10.39
N ASP A 289 2.05 23.33 -10.97
CA ASP A 289 1.19 24.02 -11.94
C ASP A 289 1.15 23.28 -13.29
N ASP A 290 2.32 22.94 -13.81
CA ASP A 290 2.52 22.06 -14.97
C ASP A 290 3.91 21.42 -14.87
N TYR A 291 3.97 20.15 -14.50
CA TYR A 291 5.21 19.43 -14.23
C TYR A 291 5.26 18.09 -14.96
N PRO A 292 6.08 17.97 -16.01
CA PRO A 292 6.39 16.69 -16.63
C PRO A 292 7.51 15.97 -15.87
N LEU A 293 7.40 14.66 -15.73
CA LEU A 293 8.41 13.78 -15.19
C LEU A 293 8.43 12.48 -16.01
N GLU A 294 9.61 12.11 -16.51
CA GLU A 294 9.84 10.82 -17.15
C GLU A 294 10.81 10.01 -16.30
N VAL A 295 10.43 8.78 -15.95
CA VAL A 295 11.27 7.84 -15.20
C VAL A 295 11.10 6.46 -15.82
N ASP A 296 12.19 5.91 -16.36
CA ASP A 296 12.23 4.63 -17.06
C ASP A 296 11.17 4.50 -18.17
N THR A 297 10.12 3.68 -17.97
CA THR A 297 9.03 3.48 -18.95
C THR A 297 7.82 4.38 -18.71
N ASN A 298 7.88 5.22 -17.69
CA ASN A 298 6.74 5.96 -17.18
C ASN A 298 6.85 7.45 -17.48
N LYS A 299 5.73 8.03 -17.91
CA LYS A 299 5.53 9.46 -18.11
C LYS A 299 4.42 9.95 -17.20
N LEU A 300 4.72 10.99 -16.45
CA LEU A 300 3.81 11.68 -15.56
C LEU A 300 3.73 13.14 -15.99
N ARG A 301 2.52 13.70 -15.99
CA ARG A 301 2.30 15.14 -16.00
C ARG A 301 1.36 15.53 -14.87
N LEU A 302 1.75 16.52 -14.09
CA LEU A 302 0.93 17.08 -13.03
C LEU A 302 0.48 18.48 -13.44
N ILE A 303 -0.82 18.74 -13.41
CA ILE A 303 -1.39 20.05 -13.75
C ILE A 303 -2.27 20.53 -12.60
N ASN A 304 -1.91 21.66 -11.98
CA ASN A 304 -2.55 22.19 -10.78
C ASN A 304 -2.82 21.06 -9.75
N THR A 305 -1.80 20.27 -9.45
CA THR A 305 -1.92 19.08 -8.60
C THR A 305 -1.01 19.21 -7.40
N PHE A 306 -1.58 19.06 -6.21
CA PHE A 306 -0.81 19.01 -4.97
C PHE A 306 -0.30 17.60 -4.75
N VAL A 307 1.02 17.45 -4.67
CA VAL A 307 1.65 16.19 -4.26
C VAL A 307 2.06 16.30 -2.81
N ARG A 308 1.42 15.51 -1.95
CA ARG A 308 1.72 15.45 -0.51
C ARG A 308 3.06 14.78 -0.28
N ASP A 309 3.26 13.60 -0.87
CA ASP A 309 4.51 12.87 -0.74
C ASP A 309 4.89 12.13 -2.03
N TRP A 310 6.18 11.81 -2.10
CA TRP A 310 6.79 11.05 -3.18
C TRP A 310 7.44 9.78 -2.64
N TYR A 311 7.27 8.66 -3.35
CA TYR A 311 7.91 7.40 -2.98
C TYR A 311 8.40 6.64 -4.23
N PRO A 312 9.51 7.09 -4.87
CA PRO A 312 10.13 6.36 -5.97
C PRO A 312 10.62 4.98 -5.51
N GLN A 313 10.41 3.96 -6.32
CA GLN A 313 10.73 2.56 -5.98
C GLN A 313 11.52 1.90 -7.12
N ALA A 314 12.37 0.94 -6.76
CA ALA A 314 13.22 0.23 -7.71
C ALA A 314 12.96 -1.28 -7.67
N TRP A 315 12.99 -1.90 -8.84
CA TRP A 315 12.78 -3.33 -9.05
C TRP A 315 13.77 -3.88 -10.09
N ASN A 316 13.94 -5.19 -10.17
CA ASN A 316 14.68 -5.89 -11.23
C ASN A 316 16.11 -5.34 -11.46
N GLY A 317 16.88 -5.21 -10.38
CA GLY A 317 18.23 -4.67 -10.39
C GLY A 317 18.32 -3.19 -10.77
N ALA A 318 17.21 -2.45 -10.81
CA ALA A 318 17.21 -1.03 -11.14
C ALA A 318 18.07 -0.24 -10.15
N GLN A 319 18.70 0.81 -10.67
CA GLN A 319 19.39 1.80 -9.87
C GLN A 319 18.69 3.15 -9.98
N ILE A 320 18.22 3.69 -8.86
CA ILE A 320 17.61 5.02 -8.80
C ILE A 320 18.49 5.94 -7.97
N GLU A 321 18.83 7.10 -8.51
CA GLU A 321 19.42 8.20 -7.73
C GLU A 321 18.38 9.31 -7.53
N ILE A 322 18.11 9.63 -6.27
CA ILE A 322 17.12 10.61 -5.83
C ILE A 322 17.86 11.73 -5.11
N SER A 323 17.61 12.98 -5.49
CA SER A 323 18.26 14.11 -4.82
C SER A 323 17.32 15.28 -4.51
N ASN A 324 17.64 16.06 -3.48
CA ASN A 324 16.94 17.29 -3.11
C ASN A 324 15.42 17.09 -2.99
N SER A 325 14.97 15.99 -2.40
CA SER A 325 13.57 15.55 -2.44
C SER A 325 12.96 15.40 -1.04
N ASP A 326 11.63 15.45 -1.01
CA ASP A 326 10.76 15.26 0.14
C ASP A 326 10.00 13.95 -0.06
N LEU A 327 10.51 12.88 0.56
CA LEU A 327 10.04 11.52 0.36
C LEU A 327 9.14 11.10 1.52
N ALA A 328 8.10 10.30 1.23
CA ALA A 328 7.35 9.57 2.24
C ALA A 328 8.21 8.38 2.72
N ASP A 329 7.65 7.18 2.68
CA ASP A 329 8.37 5.96 2.93
C ASP A 329 9.07 5.45 1.68
N ILE A 330 10.27 4.94 1.90
CA ILE A 330 11.02 4.18 0.91
C ILE A 330 11.06 2.75 1.45
N ALA A 331 9.96 2.02 1.21
CA ALA A 331 9.71 0.71 1.83
C ALA A 331 9.45 -0.44 0.84
N ASN A 332 9.09 -0.11 -0.41
CA ASN A 332 8.54 -1.06 -1.38
C ASN A 332 9.46 -1.20 -2.62
N SER A 333 10.77 -1.23 -2.43
CA SER A 333 11.70 -1.70 -3.48
C SER A 333 11.96 -3.20 -3.31
N GLY A 334 12.32 -3.88 -4.40
CA GLY A 334 12.53 -5.34 -4.38
C GLY A 334 13.78 -5.80 -5.11
N GLN A 335 14.03 -7.10 -4.99
CA GLN A 335 15.15 -7.85 -5.56
C GLN A 335 16.52 -7.26 -5.19
N ASP A 336 17.43 -7.17 -6.15
CA ASP A 336 18.81 -6.67 -6.03
C ASP A 336 18.93 -5.18 -6.42
N SER A 337 17.83 -4.42 -6.32
CA SER A 337 17.81 -3.01 -6.70
C SER A 337 18.63 -2.12 -5.77
N THR A 338 19.10 -0.97 -6.28
CA THR A 338 19.90 -0.01 -5.54
C THR A 338 19.29 1.39 -5.59
N ILE A 339 19.05 1.99 -4.44
CA ILE A 339 18.47 3.33 -4.32
C ILE A 339 19.49 4.21 -3.60
N ILE A 340 19.87 5.31 -4.25
CA ILE A 340 20.82 6.30 -3.74
C ILE A 340 20.06 7.58 -3.48
N ILE A 341 20.07 8.05 -2.24
CA ILE A 341 19.33 9.23 -1.79
C ILE A 341 20.32 10.27 -1.31
N ARG A 342 20.24 11.49 -1.83
CA ARG A 342 21.15 12.59 -1.51
C ARG A 342 20.40 13.84 -1.09
N ASN A 343 20.86 14.54 -0.06
CA ASN A 343 20.32 15.85 0.34
C ASN A 343 18.79 15.86 0.44
N SER A 344 18.21 14.78 0.96
CA SER A 344 16.76 14.56 0.95
C SER A 344 16.25 14.23 2.35
N LYS A 345 14.94 14.33 2.52
CA LYS A 345 14.24 13.85 3.72
C LYS A 345 13.35 12.67 3.35
N ALA A 346 13.27 11.68 4.23
CA ALA A 346 12.34 10.56 4.12
C ALA A 346 11.60 10.37 5.45
N SER A 347 10.36 9.91 5.39
CA SER A 347 9.57 9.58 6.59
C SER A 347 10.09 8.29 7.23
N ILE A 348 10.24 7.21 6.47
CA ILE A 348 10.69 5.89 6.94
C ILE A 348 11.56 5.26 5.84
N ALA A 349 12.54 4.44 6.20
CA ALA A 349 13.30 3.63 5.25
C ALA A 349 13.27 2.16 5.63
N THR A 350 12.68 1.32 4.77
CA THR A 350 12.59 -0.13 4.98
C THR A 350 13.16 -0.85 3.76
N ALA A 351 14.29 -1.52 3.91
CA ALA A 351 14.86 -2.35 2.85
C ALA A 351 14.51 -3.82 3.10
N ARG A 352 14.18 -4.56 2.03
CA ARG A 352 13.81 -5.99 2.05
C ARG A 352 14.54 -6.74 0.96
N GLU A 353 14.46 -8.08 0.95
CA GLU A 353 15.13 -8.93 -0.05
C GLU A 353 16.64 -8.62 -0.15
N GLN A 354 17.17 -8.29 -1.32
CA GLN A 354 18.59 -7.95 -1.57
C GLN A 354 18.77 -6.45 -1.87
N VAL A 355 17.79 -5.63 -1.49
CA VAL A 355 17.78 -4.18 -1.80
C VAL A 355 18.92 -3.47 -1.08
N THR A 356 19.56 -2.55 -1.78
CA THR A 356 20.56 -1.65 -1.19
C THR A 356 20.09 -0.21 -1.18
N TYR A 357 19.96 0.39 -0.01
CA TYR A 357 19.75 1.83 0.16
C TYR A 357 21.05 2.53 0.57
N LYS A 358 21.32 3.69 -0.03
CA LYS A 358 22.46 4.54 0.35
C LYS A 358 21.99 5.98 0.53
N PHE A 359 21.98 6.46 1.76
CA PHE A 359 21.64 7.83 2.10
C PHE A 359 22.91 8.65 2.31
N TYR A 360 22.96 9.82 1.69
CA TYR A 360 24.05 10.80 1.82
C TYR A 360 23.46 12.14 2.24
N ASP A 361 24.01 12.72 3.30
CA ASP A 361 23.67 14.09 3.73
C ASP A 361 22.15 14.30 3.87
N SER A 362 21.46 13.28 4.39
CA SER A 362 20.00 13.19 4.38
C SER A 362 19.42 13.11 5.79
N ALA A 363 18.09 13.15 5.89
CA ALA A 363 17.36 12.97 7.15
C ALA A 363 16.26 11.91 6.99
N ILE A 364 16.11 11.05 8.00
CA ILE A 364 15.02 10.08 8.11
C ILE A 364 14.28 10.38 9.42
N GLU A 365 13.00 10.74 9.30
CA GLU A 365 12.18 11.23 10.41
C GLU A 365 11.66 10.10 11.32
N GLY A 366 11.54 8.90 10.78
CA GLY A 366 11.06 7.70 11.47
C GLY A 366 12.11 6.59 11.49
N ASP A 367 11.63 5.36 11.51
CA ASP A 367 12.47 4.17 11.66
C ASP A 367 13.25 3.84 10.39
N VAL A 368 14.39 3.17 10.60
CA VAL A 368 15.21 2.55 9.55
C VAL A 368 15.25 1.06 9.80
N ILE A 369 14.79 0.26 8.85
CA ILE A 369 14.60 -1.17 9.02
C ILE A 369 15.27 -1.91 7.86
N ALA A 370 16.24 -2.78 8.16
CA ALA A 370 16.83 -3.69 7.19
C ALA A 370 16.32 -5.13 7.44
N HIS A 371 15.67 -5.70 6.43
CA HIS A 371 15.15 -7.08 6.43
C HIS A 371 15.97 -8.01 5.53
N ASP A 372 15.72 -9.31 5.65
CA ASP A 372 16.19 -10.35 4.73
C ASP A 372 17.70 -10.26 4.48
N ASP A 373 18.18 -10.03 3.25
CA ASP A 373 19.60 -9.87 2.91
C ASP A 373 19.93 -8.41 2.49
N SER A 374 19.08 -7.47 2.87
CA SER A 374 19.15 -6.08 2.44
C SER A 374 20.24 -5.29 3.17
N LYS A 375 20.65 -4.16 2.59
CA LYS A 375 21.68 -3.28 3.17
C LYS A 375 21.25 -1.83 3.13
N ILE A 376 21.36 -1.14 4.25
CA ILE A 376 21.14 0.30 4.34
C ILE A 376 22.42 0.98 4.79
N TYR A 377 22.92 1.91 3.97
CA TYR A 377 24.09 2.72 4.28
C TYR A 377 23.67 4.15 4.58
N LEU A 378 24.13 4.69 5.70
CA LEU A 378 23.82 6.01 6.21
C LEU A 378 25.11 6.83 6.32
N TYR A 379 25.38 7.66 5.31
CA TYR A 379 26.54 8.55 5.27
C TYR A 379 26.10 9.96 5.65
N ASN A 380 26.63 10.49 6.76
CA ASN A 380 26.22 11.80 7.30
C ASN A 380 24.68 11.98 7.31
N THR A 381 23.95 10.91 7.65
CA THR A 381 22.48 10.88 7.60
C THR A 381 21.92 10.86 9.01
N LYS A 382 20.98 11.77 9.30
CA LYS A 382 20.34 11.86 10.61
C LYS A 382 19.11 10.96 10.65
N VAL A 383 19.03 10.07 11.63
CA VAL A 383 17.85 9.21 11.88
C VAL A 383 17.23 9.61 13.20
N LYS A 384 15.94 9.95 13.21
CA LYS A 384 15.21 10.30 14.44
C LYS A 384 14.53 9.10 15.10
N GLY A 385 14.08 8.12 14.30
CA GLY A 385 13.48 6.89 14.80
C GLY A 385 14.52 5.86 15.24
N LYS A 386 14.06 4.62 15.39
CA LYS A 386 14.91 3.49 15.76
C LYS A 386 15.48 2.82 14.51
N MET A 387 16.60 2.13 14.70
CA MET A 387 17.22 1.30 13.67
C MET A 387 17.02 -0.17 14.03
N PHE A 388 16.54 -0.97 13.10
CA PHE A 388 16.26 -2.39 13.29
C PHE A 388 16.97 -3.23 12.20
N GLU A 389 17.85 -4.13 12.63
CA GLU A 389 18.38 -5.22 11.80
C GLU A 389 17.55 -6.48 12.07
N THR A 390 17.01 -7.10 11.02
CA THR A 390 16.21 -8.31 11.13
C THR A 390 16.57 -9.30 10.00
N GLY A 391 16.51 -10.60 10.27
CA GLY A 391 17.05 -11.59 9.34
C GLY A 391 18.57 -11.43 9.19
N ASN A 392 19.06 -11.33 7.96
CA ASN A 392 20.45 -10.97 7.64
C ASN A 392 20.60 -9.49 7.23
N GLY A 393 19.55 -8.67 7.40
CA GLY A 393 19.56 -7.27 7.00
C GLY A 393 20.60 -6.48 7.81
N MET A 394 21.32 -5.59 7.13
CA MET A 394 22.43 -4.85 7.76
C MET A 394 22.27 -3.34 7.59
N ILE A 395 22.56 -2.60 8.66
CA ILE A 395 22.59 -1.14 8.68
C ILE A 395 24.02 -0.69 8.97
N PHE A 396 24.56 0.17 8.10
CA PHE A 396 25.89 0.75 8.22
C PHE A 396 25.79 2.26 8.41
N VAL A 397 26.42 2.80 9.45
CA VAL A 397 26.56 4.23 9.70
C VAL A 397 28.02 4.61 9.45
N ASN A 398 28.28 5.39 8.39
CA ASN A 398 29.63 5.75 7.95
C ASN A 398 30.58 4.54 7.85
N ASP A 399 30.13 3.48 7.16
CA ASP A 399 30.83 2.20 6.95
C ASP A 399 31.01 1.30 8.20
N GLU A 400 30.50 1.71 9.36
CA GLU A 400 30.46 0.89 10.58
C GLU A 400 29.09 0.24 10.76
N ARG A 401 29.03 -1.07 11.01
CA ARG A 401 27.78 -1.77 11.32
C ARG A 401 27.35 -1.49 12.75
N ILE A 402 26.05 -1.24 12.96
CA ILE A 402 25.48 -0.90 14.28
C ILE A 402 25.32 -2.09 15.23
#